data_AF-A0A0U5PP10-F1
#
_entry.id   AF-A0A0U5PP10-F1
#
_cell.length_a   1.000
_cell.length_b   1.000
_cell.length_c   1.000
_cell.angle_alpha   90.00
_cell.angle_beta   90.00
_cell.angle_gamma   90.00
#
_symmetry.space_group_name_H-M   'P 1'
#
loop_
_entity.id
_entity.type
_entity.pdbx_description
1 polymer ?
#
loop_
_entity_poly.entity_id
_entity_poly.type
_entity_poly.pdbx_seq_one_letter_code
_entity_poly.pdbx_strand_id
1 'polypeptide(L)'
;MAKFCNQCGRPLAEGEICQCRQQMEKAAGEKGTPNLAALCEKEVPIKQYHICNARSRICRLWQEGRIQITNKRIIFHLSGCCWNKKAISHTEFAIDEVEGISVSNGVSFRTWDFLLGFIIGAIVLIISCAAGNPFRTRTGIFATLIVLLVYIVLLLLYAMKPSFSIRIMTKHTSDELTHIGNGRIASSAIEFLPGGDTDVAARELGAVILDVQKLGDSVVEKWKAD
;
A
#
# COMPACT_ATOMS: atom_id res chain seq x y z
N MET A 1 -9.20 -51.49 21.71
CA MET A 1 -7.78 -51.04 21.82
C MET A 1 -7.80 -49.58 22.19
N ALA A 2 -7.17 -49.18 23.30
CA ALA A 2 -7.14 -47.79 23.72
C ALA A 2 -6.36 -46.95 22.70
N LYS A 3 -6.94 -45.83 22.24
CA LYS A 3 -6.25 -44.88 21.37
C LYS A 3 -5.45 -43.92 22.24
N PHE A 4 -4.17 -43.74 21.91
CA PHE A 4 -3.29 -42.82 22.61
C PHE A 4 -2.96 -41.63 21.71
N CYS A 5 -2.73 -40.46 22.30
CA CYS A 5 -2.24 -39.30 21.56
C CYS A 5 -0.74 -39.43 21.28
N ASN A 6 -0.32 -39.31 20.02
CA ASN A 6 1.08 -39.46 19.60
C ASN A 6 2.01 -38.34 20.10
N GLN A 7 1.47 -37.23 20.62
CA GLN A 7 2.27 -36.11 21.12
C GLN A 7 2.38 -36.05 22.64
N CYS A 8 1.27 -36.22 23.37
CA CYS A 8 1.27 -36.15 24.85
C CYS A 8 1.16 -37.50 25.54
N GLY A 9 1.03 -38.61 24.80
CA GLY A 9 0.97 -39.97 25.35
C GLY A 9 -0.30 -40.30 26.15
N ARG A 10 -1.24 -39.36 26.29
CA ARG A 10 -2.47 -39.53 27.07
C ARG A 10 -3.44 -40.53 26.39
N PRO A 11 -4.07 -41.46 27.15
CA PRO A 11 -5.15 -42.29 26.64
C PRO A 11 -6.40 -41.45 26.38
N LEU A 12 -7.04 -41.65 25.22
CA LEU A 12 -8.26 -40.95 24.81
C LEU A 12 -9.47 -41.89 24.90
N ALA A 13 -10.56 -41.41 25.49
CA ALA A 13 -11.85 -42.09 25.42
C ALA A 13 -12.39 -42.11 23.98
N GLU A 14 -13.31 -43.03 23.67
CA GLU A 14 -13.88 -43.15 22.33
C GLU A 14 -14.63 -41.86 21.95
N GLY A 15 -14.09 -41.13 20.96
CA GLY A 15 -14.64 -39.85 20.49
C GLY A 15 -14.02 -38.59 21.10
N GLU A 16 -13.14 -38.71 22.10
CA GLU A 16 -12.48 -37.56 22.72
C GLU A 16 -11.30 -37.05 21.86
N ILE A 17 -11.32 -35.76 21.53
CA ILE A 17 -10.25 -35.09 20.81
C ILE A 17 -9.25 -34.53 21.82
N CYS A 18 -7.99 -34.93 21.72
CA CYS A 18 -6.92 -34.43 22.59
C CYS A 18 -6.77 -32.90 22.50
N GLN A 19 -6.51 -32.26 23.64
CA GLN A 19 -6.22 -30.81 23.70
C GLN A 19 -5.07 -30.39 22.79
N CYS A 20 -4.04 -31.23 22.59
CA CYS A 20 -2.96 -30.95 21.63
C CYS A 20 -3.48 -30.78 20.19
N ARG A 21 -4.48 -31.60 19.81
CA ARG A 21 -5.11 -31.53 18.49
C ARG A 21 -6.07 -30.34 18.39
N GLN A 22 -6.81 -30.04 19.47
CA GLN A 22 -7.64 -28.83 19.55
C GLN A 22 -6.81 -27.54 19.49
N GLN A 23 -5.61 -27.53 20.07
CA GLN A 23 -4.68 -26.39 19.98
C GLN A 23 -4.16 -26.21 18.55
N MET A 24 -3.81 -27.30 17.85
CA MET A 24 -3.43 -27.25 16.44
C MET A 24 -4.59 -26.77 15.54
N GLU A 25 -5.82 -27.23 15.79
CA GLU A 25 -6.99 -26.80 15.04
C GLU A 25 -7.38 -25.34 15.35
N LYS A 26 -7.16 -24.86 16.59
CA LYS A 26 -7.30 -23.44 16.94
C LYS A 26 -6.23 -22.57 16.27
N ALA A 27 -4.97 -23.02 16.22
CA ALA A 27 -3.91 -22.34 15.47
C ALA A 27 -4.19 -22.30 13.95
N ALA A 28 -4.87 -23.32 13.42
CA ALA A 28 -5.30 -23.36 12.02
C ALA A 28 -6.60 -22.56 11.74
N GLY A 29 -7.45 -22.37 12.76
CA GLY A 29 -8.76 -21.72 12.67
C GLY A 29 -8.76 -20.23 13.05
N GLU A 30 -7.66 -19.68 13.55
CA GLU A 30 -7.52 -18.25 13.79
C GLU A 30 -7.42 -17.55 12.42
N LYS A 31 -8.46 -16.75 12.13
CA LYS A 31 -8.64 -16.03 10.87
C LYS A 31 -7.44 -15.12 10.59
N GLY A 32 -6.54 -15.61 9.76
CA GLY A 32 -5.78 -14.80 8.81
C GLY A 32 -4.80 -13.79 9.40
N THR A 33 -3.69 -14.28 9.95
CA THR A 33 -2.37 -13.67 9.72
C THR A 33 -1.67 -14.45 8.59
N PRO A 34 -2.03 -14.26 7.31
CA PRO A 34 -1.12 -14.66 6.26
C PRO A 34 0.01 -13.62 6.22
N ASN A 35 1.24 -14.09 5.99
CA ASN A 35 2.40 -13.27 5.61
C ASN A 35 3.19 -12.64 6.78
N LEU A 36 3.56 -13.41 7.80
CA LEU A 36 4.91 -13.19 8.34
C LEU A 36 5.88 -13.84 7.36
N ALA A 37 6.81 -13.06 6.80
CA ALA A 37 7.94 -13.62 6.07
C ALA A 37 8.64 -14.68 6.95
N ALA A 38 9.22 -15.72 6.35
CA ALA A 38 9.93 -16.74 7.10
C ALA A 38 11.08 -16.08 7.89
N LEU A 39 10.86 -15.91 9.20
CA LEU A 39 11.82 -15.30 10.12
C LEU A 39 12.96 -16.29 10.38
N CYS A 40 14.21 -15.84 10.32
CA CYS A 40 15.34 -16.66 10.78
C CYS A 40 15.25 -16.87 12.31
N GLU A 41 15.92 -17.90 12.82
CA GLU A 41 15.83 -18.41 14.22
C GLU A 41 16.22 -17.40 15.34
N LYS A 42 16.51 -16.12 15.02
CA LYS A 42 16.80 -15.02 15.95
C LYS A 42 16.20 -13.66 15.53
N GLU A 43 15.23 -13.66 14.63
CA GLU A 43 14.64 -12.44 14.09
C GLU A 43 13.27 -12.22 14.73
N VAL A 44 13.14 -11.15 15.53
CA VAL A 44 11.90 -10.82 16.23
C VAL A 44 11.19 -9.71 15.47
N PRO A 45 9.93 -9.91 15.04
CA PRO A 45 9.15 -8.83 14.46
C PRO A 45 8.75 -7.84 15.58
N ILE A 46 9.02 -6.56 15.34
CA ILE A 46 8.75 -5.48 16.29
C ILE A 46 7.36 -4.94 16.02
N LYS A 47 7.14 -4.41 14.81
CA LYS A 47 5.86 -3.85 14.37
C LYS A 47 5.59 -4.14 12.90
N GLN A 48 4.32 -4.19 12.55
CA GLN A 48 3.84 -4.34 11.19
C GLN A 48 2.82 -3.23 10.91
N TYR A 49 3.00 -2.52 9.80
CA TYR A 49 2.13 -1.42 9.37
C TYR A 49 1.53 -1.73 8.01
N HIS A 50 0.22 -1.50 7.85
CA HIS A 50 -0.44 -1.54 6.55
C HIS A 50 -0.38 -0.17 5.87
N ILE A 51 0.54 -0.02 4.92
CA ILE A 51 0.95 1.30 4.43
C ILE A 51 0.37 1.65 3.06
N CYS A 52 0.22 0.70 2.14
CA CYS A 52 -0.31 1.04 0.83
C CYS A 52 -1.18 -0.03 0.22
N ASN A 53 -2.14 0.40 -0.59
CA ASN A 53 -2.94 -0.44 -1.46
C ASN A 53 -2.61 -0.08 -2.90
N ALA A 54 -1.86 -0.95 -3.57
CA ALA A 54 -1.54 -0.84 -4.98
C ALA A 54 -2.69 -1.43 -5.81
N ARG A 55 -3.30 -0.59 -6.66
CA ARG A 55 -4.39 -0.97 -7.55
C ARG A 55 -4.03 -0.67 -8.99
N SER A 56 -4.17 -1.67 -9.87
CA SER A 56 -4.11 -1.44 -11.32
C SER A 56 -5.46 -1.61 -11.97
N ARG A 57 -5.90 -0.61 -12.74
CA ARG A 57 -7.10 -0.70 -13.57
C ARG A 57 -6.92 -1.61 -14.77
N ILE A 58 -5.70 -1.66 -15.34
CA ILE A 58 -5.40 -2.39 -16.57
C ILE A 58 -5.05 -3.85 -16.26
N CYS A 59 -4.21 -4.09 -15.26
CA CYS A 59 -3.76 -5.45 -14.94
C CYS A 59 -4.67 -6.20 -13.95
N ARG A 60 -5.84 -5.63 -13.59
CA ARG A 60 -6.76 -6.15 -12.55
C ARG A 60 -6.01 -6.58 -11.28
N LEU A 61 -4.98 -5.81 -10.94
CA LEU A 61 -4.05 -6.07 -9.85
C LEU A 61 -4.58 -5.40 -8.59
N TRP A 62 -4.71 -6.19 -7.53
CA TRP A 62 -5.00 -5.70 -6.19
C TRP A 62 -3.91 -6.21 -5.28
N GLN A 63 -3.09 -5.30 -4.77
CA GLN A 63 -1.94 -5.60 -3.93
C GLN A 63 -2.00 -4.76 -2.65
N GLU A 64 -1.95 -5.43 -1.51
CA GLU A 64 -1.77 -4.83 -0.20
C GLU A 64 -0.27 -4.82 0.14
N GLY A 65 0.25 -3.64 0.42
CA GLY A 65 1.61 -3.37 0.86
C GLY A 65 1.68 -3.19 2.37
N ARG A 66 2.43 -4.08 3.02
CA ARG A 66 2.70 -4.05 4.46
C ARG A 66 4.20 -3.87 4.68
N ILE A 67 4.58 -2.99 5.59
CA ILE A 67 5.96 -2.92 6.08
C ILE A 67 6.02 -3.65 7.41
N GLN A 68 6.99 -4.55 7.53
CA GLN A 68 7.32 -5.24 8.77
C GLN A 68 8.73 -4.87 9.16
N ILE A 69 8.90 -4.43 10.41
CA ILE A 69 10.19 -4.01 10.95
C ILE A 69 10.66 -5.11 11.90
N THR A 70 11.86 -5.64 11.68
CA THR A 70 12.52 -6.58 12.58
C THR A 70 13.71 -5.90 13.26
N ASN A 71 14.42 -6.62 14.12
CA ASN A 71 15.67 -6.13 14.73
C ASN A 71 16.83 -6.01 13.74
N LYS A 72 16.75 -6.66 12.56
CA LYS A 72 17.86 -6.74 11.60
C LYS A 72 17.55 -6.10 10.25
N ARG A 73 16.31 -6.21 9.79
CA ARG A 73 15.90 -5.73 8.46
C ARG A 73 14.47 -5.19 8.46
N ILE A 74 14.20 -4.35 7.48
CA ILE A 74 12.87 -3.89 7.13
C ILE A 74 12.42 -4.72 5.94
N ILE A 75 11.28 -5.39 6.09
CA ILE A 75 10.69 -6.23 5.06
C ILE A 75 9.47 -5.50 4.53
N PHE A 76 9.47 -5.18 3.24
CA PHE A 76 8.29 -4.69 2.56
C PHE A 76 7.64 -5.83 1.79
N HIS A 77 6.40 -6.12 2.18
CA HIS A 77 5.60 -7.20 1.65
C HIS A 77 4.47 -6.65 0.79
N LEU A 78 4.51 -6.90 -0.52
CA LEU A 78 3.40 -6.68 -1.43
C LEU A 78 2.69 -8.01 -1.67
N SER A 79 1.52 -8.20 -1.05
CA SER A 79 0.64 -9.35 -1.30
C SER A 79 -0.48 -8.96 -2.24
N GLY A 80 -0.69 -9.69 -3.33
CA GLY A 80 -1.88 -9.50 -4.13
C GLY A 80 -2.19 -10.56 -5.15
N CYS A 81 -3.18 -10.26 -5.97
CA CYS A 81 -3.63 -11.09 -7.07
C CYS A 81 -3.47 -10.33 -8.39
N CYS A 82 -2.78 -10.93 -9.36
CA CYS A 82 -2.68 -10.44 -10.73
C CYS A 82 -3.42 -11.41 -11.66
N TRP A 83 -4.45 -10.92 -12.34
CA TRP A 83 -5.33 -11.61 -13.32
C TRP A 83 -5.98 -12.94 -12.86
N ASN A 84 -5.25 -13.88 -12.27
CA ASN A 84 -5.72 -15.07 -11.53
C ASN A 84 -4.58 -15.78 -10.75
N LYS A 85 -3.38 -15.18 -10.66
CA LYS A 85 -2.22 -15.72 -9.95
C LYS A 85 -1.93 -14.87 -8.71
N LYS A 86 -1.53 -15.53 -7.61
CA LYS A 86 -1.02 -14.83 -6.43
C LYS A 86 0.33 -14.20 -6.79
N ALA A 87 0.40 -12.87 -6.77
CA ALA A 87 1.62 -12.11 -7.01
C ALA A 87 2.10 -11.61 -5.65
N ILE A 88 3.18 -12.22 -5.15
CA ILE A 88 3.82 -11.84 -3.90
C ILE A 88 5.20 -11.27 -4.25
N SER A 89 5.48 -10.06 -3.79
CA SER A 89 6.79 -9.44 -3.93
C SER A 89 7.29 -9.03 -2.55
N HIS A 90 8.52 -9.42 -2.24
CA HIS A 90 9.22 -9.10 -1.00
C HIS A 90 10.46 -8.29 -1.35
N THR A 91 10.59 -7.10 -0.79
CA THR A 91 11.84 -6.34 -0.82
C THR A 91 12.35 -6.20 0.60
N GLU A 92 13.63 -6.49 0.80
CA GLU A 92 14.27 -6.54 2.11
C GLU A 92 15.40 -5.53 2.16
N PHE A 93 15.49 -4.78 3.26
CA PHE A 93 16.53 -3.78 3.49
C PHE A 93 17.14 -3.99 4.86
N ALA A 94 18.47 -4.08 4.95
CA ALA A 94 19.15 -4.19 6.23
C ALA A 94 19.10 -2.85 6.98
N ILE A 95 18.85 -2.87 8.30
CA ILE A 95 18.60 -1.64 9.08
C ILE A 95 19.85 -0.77 9.21
N ASP A 96 21.04 -1.37 9.15
CA ASP A 96 22.33 -0.70 9.16
C ASP A 96 22.61 0.10 7.88
N GLU A 97 22.04 -0.33 6.75
CA GLU A 97 22.18 0.35 5.45
C GLU A 97 21.25 1.54 5.29
N VAL A 98 20.14 1.61 6.03
CA VAL A 98 19.14 2.67 5.92
C VAL A 98 19.60 3.92 6.68
N GLU A 99 19.74 5.04 5.96
CA GLU A 99 20.06 6.34 6.55
C GLU A 99 18.79 7.13 6.91
N GLY A 100 17.75 6.97 6.09
CA GLY A 100 16.50 7.68 6.31
C GLY A 100 15.34 7.06 5.56
N ILE A 101 14.15 7.22 6.13
CA ILE A 101 12.88 6.87 5.49
C ILE A 101 11.98 8.09 5.50
N SER A 102 11.38 8.39 4.35
CA SER A 102 10.35 9.41 4.26
C SER A 102 9.11 8.80 3.62
N VAL A 103 8.03 8.82 4.39
CA VAL A 103 6.69 8.45 3.94
C VAL A 103 5.97 9.76 3.68
N SER A 104 5.63 10.01 2.42
CA SER A 104 4.94 11.23 2.04
C SER A 104 3.59 10.89 1.43
N ASN A 105 2.55 11.41 2.06
CA ASN A 105 1.22 11.49 1.48
C ASN A 105 1.15 12.76 0.66
N GLY A 106 0.74 12.63 -0.61
CA GLY A 106 0.63 13.75 -1.52
C GLY A 106 -0.63 13.66 -2.36
N VAL A 107 -0.86 14.68 -3.18
CA VAL A 107 -1.83 14.62 -4.27
C VAL A 107 -1.05 14.57 -5.57
N SER A 108 -1.20 13.49 -6.34
CA SER A 108 -0.59 13.40 -7.67
C SER A 108 -1.58 13.94 -8.68
N PHE A 109 -1.10 14.84 -9.54
CA PHE A 109 -1.88 15.33 -10.66
C PHE A 109 -1.83 14.32 -11.80
N ARG A 110 -2.97 13.69 -12.13
CA ARG A 110 -3.03 12.78 -13.28
C ARG A 110 -3.19 13.56 -14.56
N THR A 111 -2.06 13.95 -15.15
CA THR A 111 -2.00 14.71 -16.42
C THR A 111 -2.78 14.06 -17.54
N TRP A 112 -2.74 12.72 -17.67
CA TRP A 112 -3.47 12.01 -18.73
C TRP A 112 -5.00 12.08 -18.55
N ASP A 113 -5.52 11.91 -17.34
CA ASP A 113 -6.97 12.04 -17.10
C ASP A 113 -7.45 13.46 -17.42
N PHE A 114 -6.64 14.47 -17.10
CA PHE A 114 -6.92 15.87 -17.42
C PHE A 114 -6.91 16.12 -18.94
N LEU A 115 -5.87 15.66 -19.65
CA LEU A 115 -5.74 15.82 -21.10
C LEU A 115 -6.87 15.12 -21.86
N LEU A 116 -7.19 13.87 -21.47
CA LEU A 116 -8.26 13.12 -22.09
C LEU A 116 -9.62 13.79 -21.86
N GLY A 117 -9.89 14.23 -20.64
CA GLY A 117 -11.10 15.00 -20.32
C GLY A 117 -11.20 16.28 -21.14
N PHE A 118 -10.11 17.05 -21.21
CA PHE A 118 -10.06 18.29 -22.00
C PHE A 118 -10.35 18.06 -23.49
N ILE A 119 -9.79 17.02 -24.10
CA ILE A 119 -10.03 16.67 -25.51
C ILE A 119 -11.52 16.32 -25.74
N ILE A 120 -12.10 15.49 -24.87
CA ILE A 120 -13.52 15.11 -24.96
C ILE A 120 -14.42 16.35 -24.83
N GLY A 121 -14.13 17.22 -23.87
CA GLY A 121 -14.86 18.48 -23.67
C GLY A 121 -14.77 19.42 -24.88
N ALA A 122 -13.59 19.53 -25.50
CA ALA A 122 -13.41 20.34 -26.71
C ALA A 122 -14.24 19.81 -27.89
N ILE A 123 -14.29 18.49 -28.08
CA ILE A 123 -15.11 17.86 -29.13
C ILE A 123 -16.60 18.16 -28.91
N VAL A 124 -17.09 18.01 -27.67
CA VAL A 124 -18.48 18.30 -27.32
C VAL A 124 -18.82 19.77 -27.55
N LEU A 125 -17.90 20.68 -27.20
CA LEU A 125 -18.07 22.12 -27.41
C LEU A 125 -18.16 22.47 -28.91
N ILE A 126 -17.29 21.88 -29.75
CA ILE A 126 -17.28 22.09 -31.20
C ILE A 126 -18.62 21.62 -31.82
N ILE A 127 -19.09 20.43 -31.45
CA ILE A 127 -20.38 19.89 -31.92
C ILE A 127 -21.55 20.79 -31.47
N SER A 128 -21.53 21.25 -30.22
CA SER A 128 -22.58 22.12 -29.67
C SER A 128 -22.63 23.47 -30.39
N CYS A 129 -21.47 24.00 -30.77
CA CYS A 129 -21.36 25.26 -31.52
C CYS A 129 -21.78 25.12 -33.00
N ALA A 130 -21.67 23.91 -33.56
CA ALA A 130 -22.15 23.62 -34.91
C ALA A 130 -23.67 23.42 -34.96
N ALA A 131 -24.27 22.83 -33.92
CA ALA A 131 -25.70 22.50 -33.86
C ALA A 131 -26.59 23.67 -33.38
N GLY A 132 -26.11 24.45 -32.41
CA GLY A 132 -26.71 25.72 -32.01
C GLY A 132 -25.66 26.80 -32.20
N ASN A 133 -26.05 28.02 -32.57
CA ASN A 133 -25.13 29.16 -32.59
C ASN A 133 -25.27 29.95 -31.28
N PRO A 134 -24.79 29.46 -30.11
CA PRO A 134 -24.90 30.18 -28.84
C PRO A 134 -24.15 31.51 -28.87
N PHE A 135 -23.19 31.66 -29.80
CA PHE A 135 -22.43 32.88 -30.06
C PHE A 135 -23.25 34.01 -30.70
N ARG A 136 -24.47 33.75 -31.17
CA ARG A 136 -25.30 34.79 -31.82
C ARG A 136 -25.90 35.79 -30.83
N THR A 137 -25.98 35.45 -29.54
CA THR A 137 -26.58 36.32 -28.52
C THR A 137 -25.60 36.56 -27.38
N ARG A 138 -25.57 37.80 -26.85
CA ARG A 138 -24.69 38.19 -25.75
C ARG A 138 -24.93 37.36 -24.47
N THR A 139 -26.18 36.96 -24.22
CA THR A 139 -26.57 36.08 -23.12
C THR A 139 -26.05 34.65 -23.29
N GLY A 140 -26.07 34.11 -24.51
CA GLY A 140 -25.55 32.78 -24.82
C GLY A 140 -24.03 32.65 -24.60
N ILE A 141 -23.27 33.70 -24.89
CA ILE A 141 -21.81 33.73 -24.65
C ILE A 141 -21.50 33.61 -23.15
N PHE A 142 -22.17 34.40 -22.30
CA PHE A 142 -21.94 34.34 -20.85
C PHE A 142 -22.32 32.97 -20.25
N ALA A 143 -23.44 32.39 -20.67
CA ALA A 143 -23.84 31.06 -20.23
C ALA A 143 -22.80 29.99 -20.62
N THR A 144 -22.28 30.05 -21.85
CA THR A 144 -21.26 29.10 -22.34
C THR A 144 -19.95 29.23 -21.56
N LEU A 145 -19.51 30.45 -21.24
CA LEU A 145 -18.31 30.69 -20.43
C LEU A 145 -18.45 30.17 -19.00
N ILE A 146 -19.61 30.36 -18.37
CA ILE A 146 -19.88 29.82 -17.02
C ILE A 146 -19.83 28.30 -17.03
N VAL A 147 -20.47 27.66 -18.01
CA VAL A 147 -20.47 26.19 -18.15
C VAL A 147 -19.06 25.68 -18.39
N LEU A 148 -18.26 26.34 -19.25
CA LEU A 148 -16.87 25.98 -19.50
C LEU A 148 -16.03 26.11 -18.22
N LEU A 149 -16.21 27.18 -17.44
CA LEU A 149 -15.48 27.38 -16.20
C LEU A 149 -15.82 26.29 -15.18
N VAL A 150 -17.10 25.99 -14.98
CA VAL A 150 -17.54 24.89 -14.11
C VAL A 150 -16.97 23.56 -14.57
N TYR A 151 -16.98 23.30 -15.89
CA TYR A 151 -16.42 22.08 -16.47
C TYR A 151 -14.91 21.94 -16.21
N ILE A 152 -14.15 23.02 -16.38
CA ILE A 152 -12.70 23.03 -16.09
C ILE A 152 -12.44 22.76 -14.61
N VAL A 153 -13.22 23.35 -13.70
CA VAL A 153 -13.10 23.09 -12.26
C VAL A 153 -13.40 21.62 -11.94
N LEU A 154 -14.45 21.04 -12.51
CA LEU A 154 -14.77 19.62 -12.33
C LEU A 154 -13.65 18.70 -12.87
N LEU A 155 -13.07 19.03 -14.02
CA LEU A 155 -11.92 18.29 -14.56
C LEU A 155 -10.69 18.38 -13.65
N LEU A 156 -10.43 19.57 -13.08
CA LEU A 156 -9.33 19.76 -12.13
C LEU A 156 -9.52 18.88 -10.89
N LEU A 157 -10.73 18.89 -10.31
CA LEU A 157 -11.08 18.04 -9.15
C LEU A 157 -10.98 16.55 -9.50
N TYR A 158 -11.39 16.15 -10.70
CA TYR A 158 -11.25 14.76 -11.17
C TYR A 158 -9.78 14.34 -11.36
N ALA A 159 -8.93 15.27 -11.80
CA ALA A 159 -7.50 15.04 -11.99
C ALA A 159 -6.71 14.98 -10.68
N MET A 160 -7.21 15.64 -9.62
CA MET A 160 -6.65 15.56 -8.28
C MET A 160 -6.99 14.22 -7.63
N LYS A 161 -6.00 13.32 -7.54
CA LYS A 161 -6.16 12.04 -6.85
C LYS A 161 -5.11 11.89 -5.74
N PRO A 162 -5.47 11.24 -4.62
CA PRO A 162 -4.52 10.99 -3.54
C PRO A 162 -3.40 10.08 -4.06
N SER A 163 -2.18 10.38 -3.64
CA SER A 163 -0.97 9.68 -4.05
C SER A 163 -0.10 9.36 -2.85
N PHE A 164 0.54 8.21 -2.94
CA PHE A 164 1.41 7.71 -1.90
C PHE A 164 2.83 7.51 -2.46
N SER A 165 3.84 7.96 -1.70
CA SER A 165 5.24 7.65 -2.00
C SER A 165 6.06 7.41 -0.75
N ILE A 166 6.79 6.30 -0.76
CA ILE A 166 7.84 5.97 0.20
C ILE A 166 9.19 6.15 -0.48
N ARG A 167 10.08 6.80 0.23
CA ARG A 167 11.46 7.00 -0.18
C ARG A 167 12.37 6.49 0.92
N ILE A 168 13.13 5.44 0.60
CA ILE A 168 14.16 4.86 1.46
C ILE A 168 15.53 5.34 0.94
N MET A 169 16.35 5.89 1.83
CA MET A 169 17.71 6.34 1.53
C MET A 169 18.69 5.35 2.15
N THR A 170 19.58 4.77 1.34
CA THR A 170 20.60 3.82 1.78
C THR A 170 22.02 4.38 1.59
N LYS A 171 22.95 3.96 2.46
CA LYS A 171 24.33 4.50 2.53
C LYS A 171 25.24 4.13 1.35
N HIS A 172 24.95 3.03 0.63
CA HIS A 172 25.92 2.37 -0.25
C HIS A 172 25.76 2.57 -1.76
N THR A 173 24.78 3.34 -2.22
CA THR A 173 24.70 3.73 -3.64
C THR A 173 24.30 5.17 -3.77
N SER A 174 25.23 5.98 -4.28
CA SER A 174 24.89 7.20 -4.99
C SER A 174 23.81 6.88 -6.03
N ASP A 175 22.65 7.49 -5.84
CA ASP A 175 21.62 7.77 -6.84
C ASP A 175 20.54 6.71 -7.17
N GLU A 176 20.56 5.50 -6.61
CA GLU A 176 19.42 4.56 -6.76
C GLU A 176 18.44 4.65 -5.58
N LEU A 177 17.66 5.71 -5.59
CA LEU A 177 16.50 5.87 -4.71
C LEU A 177 15.50 4.75 -4.99
N THR A 178 15.34 3.79 -4.07
CA THR A 178 14.25 2.81 -4.14
C THR A 178 12.93 3.54 -3.86
N HIS A 179 12.41 4.15 -4.91
CA HIS A 179 11.18 4.92 -4.88
C HIS A 179 10.01 3.96 -5.05
N ILE A 180 9.35 3.62 -3.93
CA ILE A 180 8.12 2.84 -3.93
C ILE A 180 6.97 3.83 -3.83
N GLY A 181 6.44 4.25 -4.98
CA GLY A 181 5.37 5.23 -5.03
C GLY A 181 5.06 5.71 -6.44
N ASN A 182 4.14 6.67 -6.52
CA ASN A 182 3.59 7.17 -7.79
C ASN A 182 4.54 8.13 -8.57
N GLY A 183 5.85 8.00 -8.40
CA GLY A 183 6.86 9.02 -8.74
C GLY A 183 7.93 8.53 -9.71
N ARG A 184 8.14 9.37 -10.74
CA ARG A 184 9.19 9.39 -11.78
C ARG A 184 9.07 8.54 -13.05
N ILE A 185 8.16 7.57 -13.18
CA ILE A 185 7.98 6.93 -14.49
C ILE A 185 6.50 6.92 -14.89
N ALA A 186 6.23 7.63 -15.99
CA ALA A 186 4.97 7.78 -16.69
C ALA A 186 4.42 6.48 -17.32
N SER A 187 4.63 5.31 -16.70
CA SER A 187 4.29 4.03 -17.33
C SER A 187 3.97 2.86 -16.39
N SER A 188 3.64 3.07 -15.12
CA SER A 188 3.07 1.98 -14.32
C SER A 188 1.57 2.21 -14.14
N ALA A 189 0.78 1.33 -14.71
CA ALA A 189 -0.67 1.27 -14.55
C ALA A 189 -1.11 0.97 -13.09
N ILE A 190 -0.21 1.11 -12.11
CA ILE A 190 -0.36 0.69 -10.72
C ILE A 190 -0.39 1.95 -9.86
N GLU A 191 -1.57 2.24 -9.32
CA GLU A 191 -1.82 3.38 -8.44
C GLU A 191 -1.63 2.95 -7.00
N PHE A 192 -0.72 3.60 -6.26
CA PHE A 192 -0.55 3.36 -4.82
C PHE A 192 -1.45 4.31 -4.02
N LEU A 193 -2.41 3.74 -3.31
CA LEU A 193 -3.32 4.43 -2.39
C LEU A 193 -2.80 4.30 -0.96
N PRO A 194 -2.92 5.34 -0.12
CA PRO A 194 -2.54 5.23 1.28
C PRO A 194 -3.42 4.20 2.02
N GLY A 195 -2.79 3.38 2.85
CA GLY A 195 -3.45 2.44 3.77
C GLY A 195 -3.90 3.10 5.07
N GLY A 196 -4.61 2.35 5.92
CA GLY A 196 -5.11 2.85 7.21
C GLY A 196 -4.02 3.30 8.18
N ASP A 197 -2.84 2.66 8.16
CA ASP A 197 -1.77 2.94 9.13
C ASP A 197 -0.73 3.93 8.59
N THR A 198 -0.98 4.54 7.42
CA THR A 198 0.01 5.36 6.72
C THR A 198 0.44 6.57 7.55
N ASP A 199 -0.51 7.26 8.19
CA ASP A 199 -0.23 8.47 8.98
C ASP A 199 0.46 8.16 10.31
N VAL A 200 0.25 6.94 10.84
CA VAL A 200 0.96 6.44 12.03
C VAL A 200 2.39 6.08 11.63
N ALA A 201 2.55 5.31 10.55
CA ALA A 201 3.86 4.98 10.00
C ALA A 201 4.66 6.25 9.64
N ALA A 202 4.06 7.26 9.02
CA ALA A 202 4.78 8.49 8.67
C ALA A 202 5.37 9.23 9.89
N ARG A 203 4.76 9.09 11.07
CA ARG A 203 5.22 9.72 12.32
C ARG A 203 6.19 8.84 13.10
N GLU A 204 5.93 7.53 13.16
CA GLU A 204 6.67 6.61 14.02
C GLU A 204 7.85 5.94 13.33
N LEU A 205 7.76 5.67 12.01
CA LEU A 205 8.70 4.80 11.30
C LEU A 205 10.15 5.28 11.40
N GLY A 206 10.38 6.59 11.33
CA GLY A 206 11.71 7.17 11.52
C GLY A 206 12.24 6.99 12.95
N ALA A 207 11.38 7.14 13.96
CA ALA A 207 11.75 6.95 15.37
C ALA A 207 12.02 5.48 15.67
N VAL A 208 11.18 4.57 15.16
CA VAL A 208 11.36 3.12 15.31
C VAL A 208 12.70 2.69 14.71
N ILE A 209 13.02 3.11 13.49
CA ILE A 209 14.28 2.74 12.83
C ILE A 209 15.48 3.28 13.61
N LEU A 210 15.43 4.56 14.04
CA LEU A 210 16.50 5.17 14.83
C LEU A 210 16.70 4.44 16.16
N ASP A 211 15.63 4.04 16.82
CA ASP A 211 15.69 3.27 18.05
C ASP A 211 16.30 1.88 17.79
N VAL A 212 15.91 1.18 16.72
CA VAL A 212 16.51 -0.13 16.37
C VAL A 212 18.00 0.00 16.11
N GLN A 213 18.42 1.06 15.41
CA GLN A 213 19.84 1.32 15.16
C GLN A 213 20.64 1.59 16.44
N LYS A 214 20.04 2.26 17.43
CA LYS A 214 20.72 2.64 18.68
C LYS A 214 20.69 1.58 19.76
N LEU A 215 19.56 0.90 19.91
CA LEU A 215 19.26 0.02 21.05
C LEU A 215 19.24 -1.47 20.66
N GLY A 216 19.22 -1.81 19.37
CA GLY A 216 19.24 -3.18 18.88
C GLY A 216 18.11 -4.03 19.48
N ASP A 217 18.47 -5.10 20.19
CA ASP A 217 17.51 -6.08 20.71
C ASP A 217 16.63 -5.55 21.87
N SER A 218 17.06 -4.49 22.58
CA SER A 218 16.27 -3.89 23.68
C SER A 218 15.06 -3.07 23.20
N VAL A 219 14.97 -2.77 21.90
CA VAL A 219 13.82 -2.07 21.30
C VAL A 219 12.52 -2.86 21.42
N VAL A 220 12.63 -4.18 21.45
CA VAL A 220 11.48 -5.08 21.49
C VAL A 220 10.60 -4.79 22.71
N GLU A 221 11.20 -4.49 23.86
CA GLU A 221 10.44 -4.18 25.09
C GLU A 221 9.72 -2.83 25.02
N LYS A 222 10.36 -1.83 24.40
CA LYS A 222 9.80 -0.48 24.26
C LYS A 222 8.59 -0.45 23.31
N TRP A 223 8.70 -1.13 22.17
CA TRP A 223 7.71 -0.99 21.09
C TRP A 223 6.67 -2.12 21.04
N LYS A 224 6.82 -3.21 21.81
CA LYS A 224 5.75 -4.20 22.01
C LYS A 224 4.79 -3.84 23.15
N ALA A 225 5.13 -2.85 23.98
CA ALA A 225 4.32 -2.44 25.11
C ALA A 225 3.11 -1.55 24.71
N ASP A 226 3.07 -1.08 23.47
CA ASP A 226 2.02 -0.24 22.87
C ASP A 226 1.25 -1.00 21.77
#